data_AF-N1ZWF5-F1
#
_entry.id   AF-N1ZWF5-F1
#
_cell.length_a   1.000
_cell.length_b   1.000
_cell.length_c   1.000
_cell.angle_alpha   90.00
_cell.angle_beta   90.00
_cell.angle_gamma   90.00
#
_symmetry.space_group_name_H-M   'P 1'
#
loop_
_entity.id
_entity.type
_entity.pdbx_description
1 polymer ?
#
loop_
_entity_poly.entity_id
_entity_poly.type
_entity_poly.pdbx_seq_one_letter_code
_entity_poly.pdbx_strand_id
1 'polypeptide(L)' 'MELNYFRDRLFDLLNDSEGMGIADLNADERNSLLTVRTEEGNVFEIVCRQAAGKEDGWTTAN' A
#
# COMPACT_ATOMS: atom_id res chain seq x y z
N MET A 1 -10.08 -9.62 6.24
CA MET A 1 -8.66 -9.73 5.83
C MET A 1 -7.84 -9.03 6.90
N GLU A 2 -6.79 -9.65 7.43
CA GLU A 2 -5.92 -8.96 8.40
C GLU A 2 -5.11 -7.87 7.68
N LEU A 3 -4.86 -6.76 8.36
CA LEU A 3 -4.14 -5.61 7.80
C LEU A 3 -2.73 -5.99 7.33
N ASN A 4 -2.09 -6.91 8.06
CA ASN A 4 -0.75 -7.41 7.71
C ASN A 4 -0.76 -8.14 6.36
N TYR A 5 -1.75 -9.02 6.14
CA TYR A 5 -1.88 -9.76 4.88
C TYR A 5 -2.13 -8.85 3.68
N PHE A 6 -3.01 -7.84 3.84
CA PHE A 6 -3.25 -6.86 2.79
C PHE A 6 -1.98 -6.10 2.43
N ARG A 7 -1.19 -5.74 3.43
CA ARG A 7 0.06 -5.01 3.24
C ARG A 7 1.12 -5.86 2.54
N ASP A 8 1.33 -7.11 2.97
CA ASP A 8 2.23 -8.04 2.30
C ASP A 8 1.86 -8.21 0.83
N ARG A 9 0.56 -8.40 0.54
CA ARG A 9 0.07 -8.48 -0.84
C ARG A 9 0.28 -7.20 -1.65
N LEU A 10 0.12 -6.03 -1.02
CA LEU A 10 0.39 -4.75 -1.66
C LEU A 10 1.89 -4.59 -1.97
N PHE A 11 2.75 -5.05 -1.06
CA PHE A 11 4.19 -5.05 -1.25
C PHE A 11 4.59 -5.96 -2.41
N ASP A 12 4.11 -7.21 -2.43
CA ASP A 12 4.31 -8.14 -3.56
C ASP A 12 3.84 -7.52 -4.89
N LEU A 13 2.66 -6.89 -4.91
CA LEU A 13 2.10 -6.27 -6.13
C LEU A 13 2.94 -5.09 -6.64
N LEU A 14 3.44 -4.25 -5.74
CA LEU A 14 4.30 -3.13 -6.10
C LEU A 14 5.65 -3.64 -6.58
N ASN A 15 6.21 -4.66 -5.92
CA ASN A 15 7.47 -5.27 -6.30
C ASN A 15 7.38 -6.01 -7.64
N ASP A 16 6.23 -6.61 -7.96
CA ASP A 16 5.94 -7.29 -9.23
C ASP A 16 5.57 -6.32 -10.36
N SER A 17 5.26 -5.05 -10.06
CA SER A 17 4.97 -4.04 -11.08
C SER A 17 6.23 -3.61 -11.84
N GLU A 18 6.58 -4.42 -12.84
CA GLU A 18 7.58 -4.10 -13.86
C GLU A 18 7.12 -2.85 -14.67
N GLY A 19 7.51 -1.67 -14.20
CA GLY A 19 7.21 -0.39 -14.87
C GLY A 19 6.92 0.79 -13.95
N MET A 20 6.72 0.57 -12.65
CA MET A 20 6.57 1.69 -11.70
C MET A 20 7.91 2.36 -11.34
N GLY A 21 9.05 1.81 -11.78
CA GLY A 21 10.38 2.35 -11.47
C GLY A 21 10.63 2.42 -9.97
N ILE A 22 10.24 1.37 -9.23
CA ILE A 22 10.41 1.29 -7.78
C ILE A 22 11.82 0.82 -7.49
N ALA A 23 12.59 1.65 -6.79
CA ALA A 23 13.96 1.34 -6.38
C ALA A 23 14.01 0.61 -5.04
N ASP A 24 13.13 0.98 -4.11
CA ASP A 24 13.12 0.41 -2.77
C ASP A 24 11.71 0.43 -2.17
N LEU A 25 11.37 -0.61 -1.41
CA LEU A 25 10.10 -0.74 -0.72
C LEU A 25 10.41 -1.07 0.74
N ASN A 26 9.91 -0.24 1.65
CA ASN A 26 9.99 -0.50 3.08
C ASN A 26 8.58 -0.65 3.67
N ALA A 27 8.46 -1.59 4.60
CA ALA A 27 7.17 -1.98 5.14
C ALA A 27 7.22 -1.91 6.68
N ASP A 28 6.73 -0.81 7.26
CA ASP A 28 6.73 -0.56 8.70
C ASP A 28 5.51 -1.20 9.39
N GLU A 29 5.72 -2.38 9.99
CA GLU A 29 4.63 -3.21 10.55
C GLU A 29 3.98 -2.55 11.76
N ARG A 30 4.76 -1.74 12.49
CA ARG A 30 4.31 -1.07 13.71
C ARG A 30 3.36 0.07 13.42
N ASN A 31 3.58 0.80 12.33
CA ASN A 31 2.78 1.95 11.92
C ASN A 31 1.80 1.63 10.78
N SER A 32 1.78 0.39 10.29
CA SER A 32 0.98 0.01 9.10
C SER A 32 1.26 0.90 7.89
N LEU A 33 2.53 1.29 7.73
CA LEU A 33 2.98 2.25 6.74
C LEU A 33 3.90 1.55 5.73
N LEU A 34 3.62 1.73 4.45
CA LEU A 34 4.47 1.30 3.34
C LEU A 34 5.17 2.53 2.78
N THR A 35 6.49 2.51 2.70
CA THR A 35 7.28 3.54 2.04
C THR A 35 7.76 2.99 0.71
N VAL A 36 7.37 3.63 -0.38
CA VAL A 36 7.77 3.29 -1.74
C VAL A 36 8.73 4.35 -2.23
N ARG A 37 9.94 3.95 -2.60
CA ARG A 37 10.93 4.84 -3.21
C ARG A 37 11.06 4.48 -4.68
N THR A 38 10.98 5.48 -5.54
CA THR A 38 11.23 5.31 -6.98
C THR A 38 12.69 5.52 -7.32
N GLU A 39 13.12 5.01 -8.46
CA GLU A 39 14.47 5.19 -9.03
C GLU A 39 14.79 6.66 -9.31
N GLU A 40 13.76 7.47 -9.56
CA GLU A 40 13.88 8.93 -9.71
C GLU A 40 14.12 9.65 -8.38
N GLY A 41 14.09 8.94 -7.25
CA GLY A 41 14.26 9.50 -5.91
C GLY A 41 12.99 10.02 -5.26
N ASN A 42 11.81 9.83 -5.89
CA ASN A 42 10.53 10.17 -5.27
C ASN A 42 10.20 9.16 -4.17
N VAL A 43 9.59 9.62 -3.09
CA VAL A 43 9.18 8.78 -1.96
C VAL A 43 7.69 8.96 -1.74
N PHE A 44 6.97 7.84 -1.74
CA PHE A 44 5.54 7.77 -1.48
C PHE A 44 5.29 7.00 -0.18
N GLU A 45 4.36 7.48 0.62
CA GLU A 45 3.96 6.83 1.87
C GLU A 45 2.52 6.36 1.75
N ILE A 46 2.28 5.08 2.01
CA ILE A 46 0.98 4.43 1.92
C ILE A 46 0.62 3.93 3.32
N VAL A 47 -0.43 4.51 3.90
CA VAL A 47 -0.92 4.08 5.22
C VAL A 47 -2.05 3.08 5.04
N CYS A 48 -1.79 1.83 5.40
CA CYS A 48 -2.82 0.80 5.49
C CYS A 48 -3.65 1.05 6.76
N ARG A 49 -4.93 1.39 6.59
CA ARG A 49 -5.87 1.50 7.70
C ARG A 49 -7.12 0.69 7.41
N GLN A 50 -7.57 -0.07 8.40
CA GLN A 50 -8.90 -0.66 8.31
C GLN A 50 -9.93 0.45 8.46
N ALA A 51 -10.78 0.64 7.45
CA ALA A 51 -11.88 1.58 7.54
C ALA A 51 -12.84 1.14 8.66
N ALA A 52 -13.30 2.08 9.49
CA ALA A 52 -14.21 1.81 10.60
C ALA A 52 -15.63 1.44 10.17
N GLY A 53 -15.94 1.49 8.86
CA GLY A 53 -17.19 1.03 8.30
C GLY A 53 -17.03 -0.38 7.75
N LYS A 54 -17.76 -1.35 8.31
CA LYS A 54 -18.18 -2.52 7.53
C LYS A 54 -18.88 -1.97 6.29
N GLU A 55 -18.45 -2.41 5.11
CA GLU A 55 -18.96 -1.98 3.82
C GLU A 55 -20.47 -2.18 3.75
N ASP A 56 -21.24 -1.11 3.92
CA ASP A 56 -22.67 -1.04 3.55
C ASP A 56 -22.91 0.08 2.52
N GLY A 57 -21.84 0.62 1.89
CA GLY A 57 -22.00 1.85 1.11
C GLY A 57 -20.84 2.25 0.21
N TRP A 58 -20.17 1.32 -0.47
CA TRP A 58 -19.44 1.72 -1.69
C TRP A 58 -20.46 1.95 -2.82
N THR A 59 -21.19 3.06 -2.76
CA THR A 59 -21.79 3.64 -3.97
C THR A 59 -20.77 4.62 -4.51
N THR A 60 -20.16 4.26 -5.64
CA THR A 60 -19.37 5.17 -6.46
C THR A 60 -20.20 6.42 -6.75
N ALA A 61 -19.81 7.56 -6.19
CA ALA A 61 -20.31 8.84 -6.68
C ALA A 61 -19.70 9.07 -8.07
N ASN A 62 -20.57 9.03 -9.06
CA ASN A 62 -20.31 9.36 -10.46
C ASN A 62 -20.27 10.88 -10.66
#